data_AF-A0A7L3LS09-F1
#
_entry.id   AF-A0A7L3LS09-F1
#
_cell.length_a   1.000
_cell.length_b   1.000
_cell.length_c   1.000
_cell.angle_alpha   90.00
_cell.angle_beta   90.00
_cell.angle_gamma   90.00
#
_symmetry.space_group_name_H-M   'P 1'
#
loop_
_entity.id
_entity.type
_entity.pdbx_description
1 polymer ?
#
loop_
_entity_poly.entity_id
_entity_poly.type
_entity_poly.pdbx_seq_one_letter_code
_entity_poly.pdbx_strand_id
1 'polypeptide(L)'
;KDWGLSSSGIFAGLKIDPDTLVKKLDLDSRSIISSKTGLEEKPVLSKKEKMKLRKERWLQKIESVKLAKQKQKAEAKRKATPVVGDLQPLMEALAELSDLTTAGRRRKLPKSHIKAKAAPVDFCLMKQAQKCQLLQEEVARFHQVISNPSYRANPLLAI
;
A
#
# COMPACT_ATOMS: atom_id res chain seq x y z
N LYS A 1 61.83 -1.88 -31.08
CA LYS A 1 60.66 -2.36 -30.31
C LYS A 1 59.51 -1.56 -30.88
N ASP A 2 58.99 -2.02 -32.02
CA ASP A 2 58.15 -1.20 -32.89
C ASP A 2 56.90 -1.98 -33.26
N TRP A 3 55.77 -1.41 -32.87
CA TRP A 3 54.42 -1.93 -33.12
C TRP A 3 54.10 -1.76 -34.60
N GLY A 4 54.40 -2.80 -35.39
CA GLY A 4 53.89 -2.94 -36.74
C GLY A 4 52.38 -3.12 -36.71
N LEU A 5 51.65 -2.01 -36.78
CA LEU A 5 50.22 -1.97 -37.13
C LEU A 5 50.07 -2.47 -38.57
N SER A 6 50.06 -3.80 -38.75
CA SER A 6 49.59 -4.43 -39.99
C SER A 6 48.08 -4.24 -40.08
N SER A 7 47.66 -3.09 -40.60
CA SER A 7 46.27 -2.81 -40.98
C SER A 7 45.87 -3.54 -42.26
N SER A 8 46.32 -4.78 -42.46
CA SER A 8 45.78 -5.64 -43.52
C SER A 8 44.36 -5.97 -43.11
N GLY A 9 43.40 -5.32 -43.77
CA GLY A 9 42.00 -5.30 -43.38
C GLY A 9 41.47 -6.70 -43.11
N ILE A 10 41.26 -7.02 -41.84
CA ILE A 10 40.80 -8.33 -41.35
C ILE A 10 39.43 -8.72 -41.96
N PHE A 11 38.70 -7.71 -42.44
CA PHE A 11 37.38 -7.85 -43.07
C PHE A 11 37.38 -7.51 -44.57
N ALA A 12 38.54 -7.29 -45.18
CA ALA A 12 38.64 -6.99 -46.61
C ALA A 12 38.25 -8.22 -47.43
N GLY A 13 37.02 -8.23 -47.94
CA GLY A 13 36.43 -9.36 -48.68
C GLY A 13 35.23 -10.01 -47.99
N LEU A 14 34.89 -9.61 -46.76
CA LEU A 14 33.66 -10.06 -46.12
C LEU A 14 32.45 -9.34 -46.75
N LYS A 15 31.68 -10.06 -47.56
CA LYS A 15 30.35 -9.63 -48.02
C LYS A 15 29.34 -9.98 -46.93
N ILE A 16 28.95 -8.98 -46.13
CA ILE A 16 27.89 -9.12 -45.14
C ILE A 16 26.58 -8.69 -45.80
N ASP A 17 25.63 -9.61 -45.93
CA ASP A 17 24.31 -9.29 -46.46
C ASP A 17 23.49 -8.50 -45.44
N PRO A 18 22.86 -7.37 -45.83
CA PRO A 18 22.09 -6.52 -44.93
C PRO A 18 20.92 -7.25 -44.26
N ASP A 19 20.35 -8.24 -44.95
CA ASP A 19 19.22 -9.03 -44.44
C ASP A 19 19.63 -9.95 -43.27
N THR A 20 20.90 -10.36 -43.22
CA THR A 20 21.44 -11.21 -42.15
C THR A 20 21.75 -10.44 -40.86
N LEU A 21 21.87 -9.11 -40.95
CA LEU A 21 22.04 -8.22 -39.78
C LEU A 21 20.73 -8.07 -38.99
N VAL A 22 19.59 -8.41 -39.57
CA VAL A 22 18.29 -8.40 -38.88
C VAL A 22 18.17 -9.67 -38.04
N LYS A 23 18.87 -9.69 -36.90
CA LYS A 23 18.69 -10.73 -35.89
C LYS A 23 17.30 -10.56 -35.26
N LYS A 24 16.32 -11.32 -35.76
CA LYS A 24 15.05 -11.55 -35.06
C LYS A 24 15.41 -12.27 -33.76
N LEU A 25 15.47 -11.54 -32.65
CA LEU A 25 15.57 -12.16 -31.33
C LEU A 25 14.33 -13.04 -31.17
N ASP A 26 14.56 -14.34 -31.03
CA ASP A 26 13.49 -15.25 -30.68
C ASP A 26 12.92 -14.78 -29.35
N LEU A 27 11.62 -14.45 -29.35
CA LEU A 27 10.92 -14.00 -28.16
C LEU A 27 10.92 -15.18 -27.20
N ASP A 28 11.88 -15.19 -26.28
CA ASP A 28 11.98 -16.18 -25.22
C ASP A 28 10.59 -16.33 -24.59
N SER A 29 10.08 -17.56 -24.52
CA SER A 29 8.68 -17.83 -24.15
C SER A 29 8.32 -17.27 -22.76
N ARG A 30 9.35 -16.97 -21.96
CA ARG A 30 9.27 -16.32 -20.65
C ARG A 30 8.90 -14.83 -20.73
N SER A 31 9.23 -14.11 -21.81
CA SER A 31 8.95 -12.68 -21.95
C SER A 31 7.55 -12.39 -22.50
N ILE A 32 6.88 -13.37 -23.12
CA ILE A 32 5.53 -13.24 -23.69
C ILE A 32 4.47 -12.92 -22.62
N ILE A 33 4.71 -13.33 -21.37
CA ILE A 33 3.80 -13.06 -20.26
C ILE A 33 3.74 -11.55 -19.94
N SER A 34 4.85 -10.82 -20.12
CA SER A 34 4.86 -9.36 -19.93
C SER A 34 4.25 -8.57 -21.09
N SER A 35 4.23 -9.14 -22.31
CA SER A 35 3.69 -8.48 -23.51
C SER A 35 2.22 -8.79 -23.78
N LYS A 36 1.68 -9.93 -23.30
CA LYS A 36 0.26 -10.27 -23.49
C LYS A 36 -0.72 -9.36 -22.76
N THR A 37 -0.30 -8.60 -21.75
CA THR A 37 -1.13 -7.53 -21.17
C THR A 37 -1.07 -6.21 -21.96
N GLY A 38 -0.64 -6.28 -23.22
CA GLY A 38 -0.54 -5.14 -24.15
C GLY A 38 -1.18 -5.39 -25.52
N LEU A 39 -1.84 -6.53 -25.75
CA LEU A 39 -2.58 -6.84 -26.98
C LEU A 39 -4.08 -6.47 -26.89
N GLU A 40 -4.45 -5.65 -25.91
CA GLU A 40 -5.61 -4.79 -26.08
C GLU A 40 -5.06 -3.54 -26.76
N GLU A 41 -5.46 -3.27 -28.00
CA GLU A 41 -5.28 -1.95 -28.61
C GLU A 41 -5.75 -0.93 -27.58
N LYS A 42 -4.83 -0.37 -26.76
CA LYS A 42 -5.26 0.45 -25.64
C LYS A 42 -5.97 1.62 -26.30
N PRO A 43 -7.29 1.74 -26.15
CA PRO A 43 -8.00 2.84 -26.76
C PRO A 43 -7.30 4.10 -26.27
N VAL A 44 -7.22 5.12 -27.12
CA VAL A 44 -6.67 6.41 -26.71
C VAL A 44 -7.62 6.99 -25.66
N LEU A 45 -7.44 6.55 -24.41
CA LEU A 45 -8.29 6.87 -23.29
C LEU A 45 -8.10 8.35 -22.99
N SER A 46 -9.21 9.00 -22.65
CA SER A 46 -9.18 10.37 -22.18
C SER A 46 -8.29 10.49 -20.93
N LYS A 47 -7.71 11.66 -20.71
CA LYS A 47 -6.91 11.95 -19.49
C LYS A 47 -7.69 11.62 -18.22
N LYS A 48 -9.01 11.84 -18.22
CA LYS A 48 -9.93 11.55 -17.12
C LYS A 48 -9.98 10.05 -16.81
N GLU A 49 -10.12 9.19 -17.82
CA GLU A 49 -10.15 7.74 -17.66
C GLU A 49 -8.79 7.19 -17.21
N LYS A 50 -7.69 7.70 -17.78
CA LYS A 50 -6.34 7.33 -17.36
C LYS A 50 -6.11 7.66 -15.88
N MET A 51 -6.58 8.82 -15.43
CA MET A 51 -6.49 9.21 -14.02
C MET A 51 -7.35 8.31 -13.12
N LYS A 52 -8.57 7.96 -13.55
CA LYS A 52 -9.44 7.04 -12.82
C LYS A 52 -8.79 5.66 -12.67
N LEU A 53 -8.26 5.11 -13.76
CA LEU A 53 -7.55 3.82 -13.76
C LEU A 53 -6.33 3.84 -12.85
N ARG A 54 -5.57 4.94 -12.82
CA ARG A 54 -4.43 5.07 -11.91
C ARG A 54 -4.87 5.02 -10.45
N LYS A 55 -5.95 5.73 -10.10
CA LYS A 55 -6.53 5.70 -8.74
C LYS A 55 -7.03 4.30 -8.39
N GLU A 56 -7.75 3.66 -9.30
CA GLU A 56 -8.30 2.31 -9.10
C GLU A 56 -7.18 1.28 -8.85
N ARG A 57 -6.16 1.26 -9.73
CA ARG A 57 -4.99 0.39 -9.57
C ARG A 57 -4.28 0.63 -8.24
N TRP A 58 -4.21 1.88 -7.79
CA TRP A 58 -3.60 2.21 -6.51
C TRP A 58 -4.44 1.71 -5.32
N LEU A 59 -5.77 1.88 -5.36
CA LEU A 59 -6.68 1.34 -4.34
C LEU A 59 -6.62 -0.18 -4.28
N GLN A 60 -6.65 -0.85 -5.43
CA GLN A 60 -6.52 -2.30 -5.53
C GLN A 60 -5.20 -2.80 -4.92
N LYS A 61 -4.09 -2.07 -5.15
CA LYS A 61 -2.79 -2.38 -4.53
C LYS A 61 -2.81 -2.21 -3.01
N ILE A 62 -3.51 -1.20 -2.50
CA ILE A 62 -3.65 -1.00 -1.04
C ILE A 62 -4.47 -2.14 -0.43
N GLU A 63 -5.56 -2.53 -1.07
CA GLU A 63 -6.45 -3.60 -0.60
C GLU A 63 -5.75 -4.95 -0.61
N SER A 64 -5.00 -5.28 -1.67
CA SER A 64 -4.24 -6.53 -1.73
C SER A 64 -3.19 -6.62 -0.61
N VAL A 65 -2.49 -5.52 -0.31
CA VAL A 65 -1.54 -5.45 0.82
C VAL A 65 -2.25 -5.62 2.16
N LYS A 66 -3.42 -5.00 2.35
CA LYS A 66 -4.22 -5.17 3.58
C LYS A 66 -4.66 -6.62 3.76
N LEU A 67 -5.16 -7.25 2.70
CA LEU A 67 -5.62 -8.63 2.70
C LEU A 67 -4.46 -9.60 3.00
N ALA A 68 -3.31 -9.41 2.36
CA ALA A 68 -2.11 -10.21 2.62
C ALA A 68 -1.65 -10.11 4.08
N LYS A 69 -1.62 -8.90 4.65
CA LYS A 69 -1.30 -8.69 6.08
C LYS A 69 -2.31 -9.35 7.02
N GLN A 70 -3.60 -9.32 6.68
CA GLN A 70 -4.63 -9.99 7.47
C GLN A 70 -4.46 -11.52 7.42
N LYS A 71 -4.21 -12.09 6.24
CA LYS A 71 -3.90 -13.52 6.07
C LYS A 71 -2.69 -13.93 6.90
N GLN A 72 -1.58 -13.20 6.80
CA GLN A 72 -0.36 -13.48 7.58
C GLN A 72 -0.62 -13.46 9.10
N LYS A 73 -1.39 -12.47 9.58
CA LYS A 73 -1.75 -12.40 11.01
C LYS A 73 -2.64 -13.56 11.44
N ALA A 74 -3.60 -13.97 10.61
CA ALA A 74 -4.46 -15.10 10.89
C ALA A 74 -3.65 -16.41 10.92
N GLU A 75 -2.74 -16.60 9.97
CA GLU A 75 -1.84 -17.74 9.91
C GLU A 75 -0.91 -17.80 11.13
N ALA A 76 -0.29 -16.68 11.52
CA ALA A 76 0.55 -16.62 12.72
C ALA A 76 -0.22 -16.99 14.00
N LYS A 77 -1.47 -16.55 14.12
CA LYS A 77 -2.35 -16.94 15.23
C LYS A 77 -2.64 -18.44 15.22
N ARG A 78 -2.95 -19.00 14.05
CA ARG A 78 -3.20 -20.45 13.88
C ARG A 78 -1.97 -21.26 14.27
N LYS A 79 -0.78 -20.89 13.79
CA LYS A 79 0.49 -21.53 14.15
C LYS A 79 0.79 -21.47 15.65
N ALA A 80 0.44 -20.36 16.30
CA ALA A 80 0.68 -20.18 17.73
C ALA A 80 -0.31 -20.96 18.62
N THR A 81 -1.51 -21.23 18.14
CA THR A 81 -2.48 -22.07 18.85
C THR A 81 -2.27 -23.52 18.42
N PRO A 82 -1.74 -24.43 19.28
CA PRO A 82 -1.63 -25.85 18.94
C PRO A 82 -3.03 -26.47 18.92
N VAL A 83 -3.73 -26.28 17.81
CA VAL A 83 -5.07 -26.81 17.57
C VAL A 83 -4.90 -27.99 16.64
N VAL A 84 -4.94 -29.19 17.22
CA VAL A 84 -5.07 -30.44 16.46
C VAL A 84 -6.35 -30.33 15.62
N GLY A 85 -6.22 -30.22 14.30
CA GLY A 85 -7.35 -30.18 13.36
C GLY A 85 -7.71 -28.83 12.76
N ASP A 86 -6.76 -27.91 12.51
CA ASP A 86 -7.05 -26.73 11.68
C ASP A 86 -7.48 -27.17 10.27
N LEU A 87 -8.76 -27.00 9.93
CA LEU A 87 -9.34 -27.31 8.63
C LEU A 87 -9.12 -26.21 7.58
N GLN A 88 -8.56 -25.06 7.99
CA GLN A 88 -8.35 -23.93 7.08
C GLN A 88 -7.39 -24.23 5.91
N PRO A 89 -6.28 -24.97 6.08
CA PRO A 89 -5.42 -25.34 4.96
C PRO A 89 -6.15 -26.18 3.90
N LEU A 90 -7.08 -27.06 4.32
CA LEU A 90 -7.90 -27.84 3.40
C LEU A 90 -8.88 -26.95 2.64
N MET A 91 -9.52 -26.00 3.32
CA MET A 91 -10.43 -25.04 2.69
C MET A 91 -9.72 -24.10 1.71
N GLU A 92 -8.48 -23.72 2.01
CA GLU A 92 -7.66 -22.83 1.16
C GLU A 92 -7.10 -23.55 -0.07
N ALA A 93 -6.75 -24.83 0.07
CA ALA A 93 -6.28 -25.66 -1.04
C ALA A 93 -7.40 -26.04 -2.03
N LEU A 94 -8.67 -26.05 -1.58
CA LEU A 94 -9.85 -26.22 -2.42
C LEU A 94 -10.20 -24.88 -3.11
N ALA A 95 -9.37 -24.50 -4.08
CA ALA A 95 -9.51 -23.37 -5.01
C ALA A 95 -10.71 -22.42 -4.75
N GLU A 96 -10.47 -21.41 -3.91
CA GLU A 96 -11.22 -20.15 -3.80
C GLU A 96 -12.74 -20.21 -4.12
N LEU A 97 -13.52 -21.05 -3.41
CA LEU A 97 -14.99 -21.00 -3.45
C LEU A 97 -15.56 -19.80 -2.64
N SER A 98 -14.98 -18.61 -2.79
CA SER A 98 -15.53 -17.37 -2.19
C SER A 98 -16.90 -17.02 -2.77
N ASP A 99 -17.17 -17.41 -4.02
CA ASP A 99 -18.42 -17.09 -4.71
C ASP A 99 -19.59 -17.96 -4.24
N LEU A 100 -19.33 -19.12 -3.62
CA LEU A 100 -20.36 -20.05 -3.12
C LEU A 100 -20.62 -19.97 -1.60
N THR A 101 -19.77 -19.28 -0.82
CA THR A 101 -19.84 -19.33 0.66
C THR A 101 -20.47 -18.11 1.34
N THR A 102 -21.09 -17.21 0.58
CA THR A 102 -21.82 -16.04 1.14
C THR A 102 -23.12 -16.41 1.85
N ALA A 103 -23.59 -17.66 1.75
CA ALA A 103 -24.75 -18.16 2.49
C ALA A 103 -24.36 -18.75 3.85
N GLY A 104 -24.16 -17.89 4.86
CA GLY A 104 -24.37 -18.31 6.24
C GLY A 104 -23.12 -18.50 7.11
N ARG A 105 -22.37 -17.43 7.39
CA ARG A 105 -21.70 -17.29 8.69
C ARG A 105 -21.77 -15.85 9.21
N ARG A 106 -22.92 -15.50 9.79
CA ARG A 106 -23.04 -14.34 10.69
C ARG A 106 -23.23 -14.84 12.13
N ARG A 107 -22.24 -15.57 12.66
CA ARG A 107 -22.12 -15.75 14.13
C ARG A 107 -21.36 -14.54 14.67
N LYS A 108 -22.09 -13.69 15.40
CA LYS A 108 -21.55 -12.46 16.01
C LYS A 108 -20.49 -12.85 17.05
N LEU A 109 -19.29 -12.31 16.90
CA LEU A 109 -18.30 -12.34 17.98
C LEU A 109 -18.71 -11.29 19.04
N PRO A 110 -18.64 -11.63 20.34
CA PRO A 110 -18.80 -10.64 21.39
C PRO A 110 -17.65 -9.62 21.28
N LYS A 111 -18.02 -8.34 21.35
CA LYS A 111 -17.09 -7.21 21.35
C LYS A 111 -16.05 -7.41 22.45
N SER A 112 -14.80 -7.68 22.05
CA SER A 112 -13.68 -7.61 22.97
C SER A 112 -13.63 -6.19 23.53
N HIS A 113 -13.64 -6.06 24.85
CA HIS A 113 -13.48 -4.78 25.54
C HIS A 113 -12.29 -4.02 24.93
N ILE A 114 -12.58 -2.95 24.20
CA ILE A 114 -11.57 -2.02 23.71
C ILE A 114 -11.01 -1.37 24.95
N LYS A 115 -9.79 -1.74 25.35
CA LYS A 115 -9.02 -0.99 26.35
C LYS A 115 -9.02 0.47 25.88
N ALA A 116 -9.53 1.37 26.72
CA ALA A 116 -9.60 2.79 26.44
C ALA A 116 -8.20 3.24 25.99
N LYS A 117 -8.09 3.63 24.72
CA LYS A 117 -6.85 4.23 24.23
C LYS A 117 -6.67 5.53 24.99
N ALA A 118 -5.44 5.77 25.46
CA ALA A 118 -5.07 7.07 26.04
C ALA A 118 -5.55 8.19 25.11
N ALA A 119 -6.00 9.29 25.69
CA ALA A 119 -6.49 10.43 24.94
C ALA A 119 -5.45 10.80 23.85
N PRO A 120 -5.86 10.96 22.59
CA PRO A 120 -4.95 11.40 21.54
C PRO A 120 -4.30 12.71 21.97
N VAL A 121 -2.99 12.71 22.17
CA VAL A 121 -2.23 13.88 22.65
C VAL A 121 -2.14 14.94 21.55
N ASP A 122 -2.13 14.50 20.28
CA ASP A 122 -2.03 15.39 19.13
C ASP A 122 -3.40 15.90 18.67
N PHE A 123 -3.55 17.23 18.59
CA PHE A 123 -4.79 17.89 18.18
C PHE A 123 -5.30 17.42 16.81
N CYS A 124 -4.41 17.14 15.84
CA CYS A 124 -4.79 16.66 14.51
C CYS A 124 -5.45 15.27 14.53
N LEU A 125 -5.18 14.45 15.55
CA LEU A 125 -5.69 13.09 15.68
C LEU A 125 -7.00 13.01 16.48
N MET A 126 -7.38 14.10 17.16
CA MET A 126 -8.59 14.17 17.97
C MET A 126 -9.88 14.24 17.14
N LYS A 127 -10.96 13.65 17.67
CA LYS A 127 -12.31 13.83 17.12
C LYS A 127 -12.81 15.26 17.40
N GLN A 128 -13.76 15.74 16.59
CA GLN A 128 -14.30 17.11 16.72
C GLN A 128 -14.85 17.41 18.13
N ALA A 129 -15.59 16.49 18.74
CA ALA A 129 -16.12 16.68 20.10
C ALA A 129 -15.00 16.84 21.15
N GLN A 130 -13.90 16.09 21.00
CA GLN A 130 -12.75 16.17 21.89
C GLN A 130 -12.01 17.51 21.71
N LYS A 131 -11.90 18.01 20.48
CA LYS A 131 -11.35 19.33 20.20
C LYS A 131 -12.16 20.43 20.87
N CYS A 132 -13.49 20.37 20.78
CA CYS A 132 -14.36 21.34 21.43
C CYS A 132 -14.18 21.33 22.96
N GLN A 133 -14.08 20.15 23.57
CA GLN A 133 -13.83 20.02 25.02
C GLN A 133 -12.48 20.64 25.41
N LEU A 134 -11.41 20.32 24.69
CA LEU A 134 -10.08 20.90 24.95
C LEU A 134 -10.11 22.43 24.85
N LEU A 135 -10.77 22.98 23.83
CA LEU A 135 -10.92 24.43 23.70
C LEU A 135 -11.70 25.05 24.85
N GLN A 136 -12.77 24.39 25.32
CA GLN A 136 -13.53 24.87 26.48
C GLN A 136 -12.69 24.87 27.76
N GLU A 137 -11.86 23.84 27.97
CA GLU A 137 -10.93 23.78 29.10
C GLU A 137 -9.88 24.89 29.03
N GLU A 138 -9.31 25.17 27.86
CA GLU A 138 -8.36 26.28 27.68
C GLU A 138 -9.02 27.64 27.91
N VAL A 139 -10.24 27.84 27.40
CA VAL A 139 -11.00 29.06 27.66
C VAL A 139 -11.26 29.22 29.15
N ALA A 140 -11.60 28.15 29.87
CA ALA A 140 -11.78 28.20 31.32
C ALA A 140 -10.48 28.55 32.07
N ARG A 141 -9.35 27.93 31.70
CA ARG A 141 -8.01 28.26 32.23
C ARG A 141 -7.68 29.74 32.01
N PHE A 142 -7.93 30.26 30.81
CA PHE A 142 -7.65 31.65 30.48
C PHE A 142 -8.50 32.63 31.30
N HIS A 143 -9.80 32.34 31.47
CA HIS A 143 -10.68 33.15 32.32
C HIS A 143 -10.20 33.16 33.77
N GLN A 144 -9.68 32.06 34.31
CA GLN A 144 -9.09 32.04 35.64
C GLN A 144 -7.88 32.96 35.75
N VAL A 145 -6.98 32.95 34.75
CA VAL A 145 -5.81 33.84 34.72
C VAL A 145 -6.22 35.31 34.67
N ILE A 146 -7.19 35.67 33.82
CA ILE A 146 -7.70 37.05 33.73
C ILE A 146 -8.40 37.49 35.03
N SER A 147 -9.09 36.56 35.69
CA SER A 147 -9.80 36.84 36.94
C SER A 147 -8.85 37.04 38.12
N ASN A 148 -7.58 36.61 38.01
CA ASN A 148 -6.60 36.80 39.07
C ASN A 148 -6.22 38.29 39.21
N PRO A 149 -6.39 38.89 40.40
CA PRO A 149 -6.11 40.31 40.60
C PRO A 149 -4.64 40.67 40.46
N SER A 150 -3.73 39.74 40.79
CA SER A 150 -2.28 39.90 40.61
C SER A 150 -1.90 40.01 39.13
N TYR A 151 -2.45 39.14 38.28
CA TYR A 151 -2.28 39.21 36.83
C TYR A 151 -2.86 40.49 36.23
N ARG A 152 -4.03 40.94 36.74
CA ARG A 152 -4.67 42.18 36.30
C ARG A 152 -3.90 43.43 36.73
N ALA A 153 -3.25 43.40 37.89
CA ALA A 153 -2.44 44.51 38.39
C ALA A 153 -1.15 44.67 37.57
N ASN A 154 -0.40 43.57 37.36
CA ASN A 154 0.85 43.60 36.59
C ASN A 154 1.09 42.24 35.89
N PRO A 155 0.75 42.10 34.60
CA PRO A 155 0.86 40.81 33.90
C PRO A 155 2.31 40.36 33.73
N LEU A 156 3.27 41.30 33.66
CA LEU A 156 4.70 40.99 33.48
C LEU A 156 5.36 40.31 34.69
N LEU A 157 4.78 40.46 35.89
CA LEU A 157 5.28 39.83 37.11
C LEU A 157 4.71 38.44 37.35
N ALA A 158 3.70 38.03 36.57
CA ALA A 158 2.98 36.77 36.72
C ALA A 158 3.44 35.67 35.75
N ILE A 159 4.44 35.97 34.90
CA ILE A 159 5.04 35.07 33.90
C ILE A 159 6.27 34.38 34.48
#